data_AF-A0A2U2RH76-F1
#
_entry.id   AF-A0A2U2RH76-F1
#
_cell.length_a   1.000
_cell.length_b   1.000
_cell.length_c   1.000
_cell.angle_alpha   90.00
_cell.angle_beta   90.00
_cell.angle_gamma   90.00
#
_symmetry.space_group_name_H-M   'P 1'
#
loop_
_entity.id
_entity.type
_entity.pdbx_description
1 polymer ?
#
loop_
_entity_poly.entity_id
_entity_poly.type
_entity_poly.pdbx_seq_one_letter_code
_entity_poly.pdbx_strand_id
1 'polypeptide(L)'
;MGTRGPMPKRTESRQRRNAPERDVEKAAGADVVKQPPASRDWHPIAKRLWKAMGQSGQARFYEPSDWAVAYSLMDDLSHYKNGAKRSGQMLQTIMSALTGLMLTEGDRRRLQIELSRPSAEDDDDSKVVVMDKWRQRLG
;
A
#
# COMPACT_ATOMS: atom_id res chain seq x y z
N MET A 1 -25.26 9.17 -12.33
CA MET A 1 -24.30 8.41 -13.17
C MET A 1 -23.04 8.14 -12.33
N GLY A 2 -23.10 7.14 -11.44
CA GLY A 2 -21.96 6.76 -10.59
C GLY A 2 -21.14 5.69 -11.29
N THR A 3 -19.98 6.05 -11.84
CA THR A 3 -19.16 5.20 -12.72
C THR A 3 -18.14 4.33 -12.02
N ARG A 4 -18.29 4.00 -10.73
CA ARG A 4 -17.38 3.03 -10.08
C ARG A 4 -18.13 2.12 -9.12
N GLY A 5 -18.53 0.96 -9.64
CA GLY A 5 -18.73 -0.21 -8.79
C GLY A 5 -17.43 -0.60 -8.06
N PRO A 6 -17.47 -1.64 -7.21
CA PRO A 6 -16.29 -2.13 -6.51
C PRO A 6 -15.12 -2.33 -7.47
N MET A 7 -13.89 -2.00 -7.03
CA MET A 7 -12.69 -2.19 -7.83
C MET A 7 -12.69 -3.61 -8.43
N PRO A 8 -12.58 -3.76 -9.75
CA PRO A 8 -12.60 -5.07 -10.37
C PRO A 8 -11.50 -5.95 -9.80
N LYS A 9 -11.83 -7.23 -9.51
CA LYS A 9 -10.83 -8.21 -9.05
C LYS A 9 -9.69 -8.33 -10.07
N ARG A 10 -8.48 -8.59 -9.59
CA ARG A 10 -7.36 -9.00 -10.45
C ARG A 10 -7.75 -10.21 -11.28
N THR A 11 -7.29 -10.28 -12.53
CA THR A 11 -7.65 -11.36 -13.46
C THR A 11 -7.32 -12.74 -12.88
N GLU A 12 -6.19 -12.87 -12.18
CA GLU A 12 -5.78 -14.11 -11.48
C GLU A 12 -6.71 -14.53 -10.34
N SER A 13 -7.52 -13.61 -9.81
CA SER A 13 -8.43 -13.85 -8.68
C SER A 13 -9.90 -13.99 -9.13
N ARG A 14 -10.16 -14.12 -10.44
CA ARG A 14 -11.51 -14.27 -11.00
C ARG A 14 -11.84 -15.75 -11.23
N GLN A 15 -13.06 -16.14 -10.84
CA GLN A 15 -13.63 -17.44 -11.18
C GLN A 15 -14.20 -17.41 -12.62
N ARG A 16 -14.28 -18.56 -13.29
CA ARG A 16 -14.70 -18.72 -14.71
C ARG A 16 -15.94 -17.92 -15.13
N ARG A 17 -16.94 -17.75 -14.26
CA ARG A 17 -18.16 -16.97 -14.57
C ARG A 17 -17.95 -15.45 -14.66
N ASN A 18 -16.84 -14.93 -14.12
CA ASN A 18 -16.49 -13.51 -14.10
C ASN A 18 -15.31 -13.19 -15.03
N ALA A 19 -14.93 -14.12 -15.92
CA ALA A 19 -13.90 -13.87 -16.92
C ALA A 19 -14.36 -12.74 -17.86
N PRO A 20 -13.55 -11.70 -18.07
CA PRO A 20 -13.92 -10.62 -18.98
C PRO A 20 -14.02 -11.14 -20.41
N GLU A 21 -14.93 -10.57 -21.19
CA GLU A 21 -15.09 -10.86 -22.62
C GLU A 21 -13.88 -10.40 -23.46
N ARG A 22 -13.01 -9.57 -22.87
CA ARG A 22 -11.73 -9.10 -23.44
C ARG A 22 -10.58 -9.41 -22.50
N ASP A 23 -9.46 -9.85 -23.07
CA ASP A 23 -8.23 -10.08 -22.32
C ASP A 23 -7.73 -8.78 -21.67
N VAL A 24 -7.30 -8.89 -20.42
CA VAL A 24 -6.66 -7.77 -19.70
C VAL A 24 -5.20 -7.74 -20.12
N GLU A 25 -4.78 -6.63 -20.72
CA GLU A 25 -3.38 -6.39 -21.04
C GLU A 25 -2.58 -6.24 -19.74
N LYS A 26 -1.48 -6.99 -19.63
CA LYS A 26 -0.60 -6.99 -18.46
C LYS A 26 0.70 -6.29 -18.83
N ALA A 27 1.10 -5.32 -18.01
CA ALA A 27 2.44 -4.74 -18.05
C ALA A 27 3.23 -5.20 -16.82
N ALA A 28 4.56 -5.26 -16.95
CA ALA A 28 5.44 -5.48 -15.80
C ALA A 28 5.42 -4.25 -14.88
N GLY A 29 5.46 -4.49 -13.58
CA GLY A 29 5.77 -3.44 -12.59
C GLY A 29 7.25 -3.08 -12.62
N ALA A 30 7.65 -2.09 -11.83
CA ALA A 30 9.07 -1.74 -11.72
C ALA A 30 9.89 -2.86 -11.07
N ASP A 31 11.09 -3.14 -11.62
CA ASP A 31 11.98 -4.20 -11.11
C ASP A 31 12.41 -3.98 -9.66
N VAL A 32 12.62 -2.70 -9.28
CA VAL A 32 13.04 -2.30 -7.95
C VAL A 32 12.24 -1.07 -7.52
N VAL A 33 11.39 -1.27 -6.52
CA VAL A 33 10.64 -0.18 -5.89
C VAL A 33 11.34 0.23 -4.60
N LYS A 34 11.79 1.49 -4.53
CA LYS A 34 12.40 2.07 -3.32
C LYS A 34 11.66 3.33 -2.91
N GLN A 35 11.37 3.43 -1.61
CA GLN A 35 10.89 4.67 -1.02
C GLN A 35 11.98 5.77 -1.14
N PRO A 36 11.64 6.95 -1.71
CA PRO A 36 12.56 8.08 -1.72
C PRO A 36 12.91 8.60 -0.32
N PRO A 37 14.08 9.24 -0.12
CA PRO A 37 14.39 9.91 1.14
C PRO A 37 13.38 11.04 1.39
N ALA A 38 13.00 11.24 2.66
CA ALA A 38 12.14 12.34 3.04
C ALA A 38 12.81 13.70 2.79
N SER A 39 12.03 14.71 2.35
CA SER A 39 12.56 16.07 2.26
C SER A 39 12.92 16.61 3.66
N ARG A 40 14.01 17.39 3.73
CA ARG A 40 14.45 18.04 4.96
C ARG A 40 13.51 19.16 5.39
N ASP A 41 12.78 19.77 4.47
CA ASP A 41 11.93 20.92 4.74
C ASP A 41 10.51 20.54 5.18
N TRP A 42 10.17 19.25 5.08
CA TRP A 42 8.88 18.76 5.51
C TRP A 42 8.64 18.95 7.01
N HIS A 43 7.38 19.23 7.33
CA HIS A 43 6.90 19.31 8.69
C HIS A 43 7.09 17.96 9.41
N PRO A 44 7.39 17.94 10.73
CA PRO A 44 7.64 16.70 11.46
C PRO A 44 6.54 15.64 11.35
N ILE A 45 5.27 16.07 11.27
CA ILE A 45 4.13 15.15 11.08
C ILE A 45 4.20 14.46 9.71
N ALA A 46 4.54 15.19 8.64
CA ALA A 46 4.66 14.62 7.30
C ALA A 46 5.83 13.62 7.24
N LYS A 47 6.99 13.96 7.82
CA LYS A 47 8.13 13.02 7.95
C LYS A 47 7.75 11.75 8.72
N ARG A 48 7.01 11.89 9.82
CA ARG A 48 6.53 10.76 10.61
C ARG A 48 5.59 9.87 9.79
N LEU A 49 4.64 10.48 9.08
CA LEU A 49 3.73 9.75 8.21
C LEU A 49 4.50 9.04 7.11
N TRP A 50 5.36 9.74 6.35
CA TRP A 50 6.23 9.18 5.32
C TRP A 50 7.00 7.94 5.78
N LYS A 51 7.67 8.03 6.94
CA LYS A 51 8.37 6.88 7.53
C LYS A 51 7.41 5.72 7.81
N ALA A 52 6.26 5.99 8.42
CA ALA A 52 5.26 4.97 8.71
C ALA A 52 4.71 4.30 7.44
N MET A 53 4.58 5.05 6.34
CA MET A 53 4.15 4.49 5.05
C MET A 53 5.09 3.39 4.58
N GLY A 54 6.40 3.66 4.53
CA GLY A 54 7.39 2.67 4.07
C GLY A 54 7.58 1.49 5.00
N GLN A 55 7.29 1.65 6.30
CA GLN A 55 7.37 0.56 7.26
C GLN A 55 6.13 -0.34 7.25
N SER A 56 5.02 0.11 6.69
CA SER A 56 3.76 -0.60 6.76
C SER A 56 3.59 -1.58 5.60
N GLY A 57 2.96 -2.73 5.89
CA GLY A 57 2.92 -3.86 4.97
C GLY A 57 2.28 -3.57 3.61
N GLN A 58 1.41 -2.56 3.49
CA GLN A 58 0.81 -2.18 2.20
C GLN A 58 1.80 -1.58 1.21
N ALA A 59 2.94 -1.04 1.67
CA ALA A 59 3.95 -0.45 0.78
C ALA A 59 4.52 -1.47 -0.21
N ARG A 60 4.36 -2.78 0.05
CA ARG A 60 4.68 -3.86 -0.89
C ARG A 60 3.91 -3.80 -2.23
N PHE A 61 2.80 -3.06 -2.26
CA PHE A 61 1.95 -2.91 -3.44
C PHE A 61 2.21 -1.60 -4.18
N TYR A 62 3.08 -0.73 -3.66
CA TYR A 62 3.37 0.55 -4.29
C TYR A 62 4.29 0.37 -5.49
N GLU A 63 4.02 1.15 -6.52
CA GLU A 63 4.90 1.39 -7.65
C GLU A 63 5.63 2.75 -7.47
N PRO A 64 6.65 3.05 -8.30
CA PRO A 64 7.33 4.35 -8.26
C PRO A 64 6.37 5.54 -8.37
N SER A 65 5.28 5.40 -9.13
CA SER A 65 4.23 6.41 -9.24
C SER A 65 3.51 6.66 -7.92
N ASP A 66 3.22 5.62 -7.14
CA ASP A 66 2.58 5.77 -5.83
C ASP A 66 3.49 6.50 -4.86
N TRP A 67 4.79 6.20 -4.90
CA TRP A 67 5.79 6.94 -4.12
C TRP A 67 5.87 8.40 -4.52
N ALA A 68 5.81 8.72 -5.82
CA ALA A 68 5.84 10.10 -6.30
C ALA A 68 4.59 10.89 -5.84
N VAL A 69 3.41 10.28 -5.95
CA VAL A 69 2.16 10.88 -5.46
C VAL A 69 2.21 11.09 -3.95
N ALA A 70 2.64 10.07 -3.20
CA ALA A 70 2.79 10.16 -1.76
C ALA A 70 3.78 11.26 -1.35
N TYR A 71 4.88 11.42 -2.10
CA TYR A 71 5.89 12.45 -1.85
C TYR A 71 5.29 13.85 -2.00
N SER A 72 4.55 14.09 -3.09
CA SER A 72 3.81 15.34 -3.31
C SER A 72 2.85 15.63 -2.16
N LEU A 73 2.10 14.62 -1.71
CA LEU A 73 1.15 14.78 -0.60
C LEU A 73 1.84 15.10 0.74
N MET A 74 3.09 14.67 0.95
CA MET A 74 3.84 15.05 2.15
C MET A 74 4.25 16.53 2.12
N ASP A 75 4.48 17.10 0.94
CA ASP A 75 4.70 18.53 0.76
C ASP A 75 3.41 19.32 1.04
N ASP A 76 2.29 18.91 0.42
CA ASP A 76 0.97 19.52 0.66
C ASP A 76 0.57 19.46 2.14
N LEU A 77 0.80 18.31 2.79
CA LEU A 77 0.56 18.15 4.22
C LEU A 77 1.48 19.04 5.06
N SER A 78 2.74 19.20 4.65
CA SER A 78 3.67 20.10 5.32
C SER A 78 3.22 21.55 5.22
N HIS A 79 2.85 22.00 4.02
CA HIS A 79 2.27 23.32 3.79
C HIS A 79 1.04 23.55 4.68
N TYR A 80 0.10 22.61 4.65
CA TYR A 80 -1.12 22.67 5.47
C TYR A 80 -0.84 22.74 6.97
N LYS A 81 0.13 21.95 7.47
CA LYS A 81 0.48 21.94 8.90
C LYS A 81 1.25 23.18 9.34
N ASN A 82 2.07 23.76 8.47
CA ASN A 82 2.77 25.02 8.74
C ASN A 82 1.87 26.25 8.69
N GLY A 83 0.74 26.19 7.95
CA GLY A 83 -0.19 27.29 7.82
C GLY A 83 -0.85 27.70 9.15
N ALA A 84 -0.86 29.00 9.44
CA ALA A 84 -1.54 29.58 10.61
C ALA A 84 -3.07 29.47 10.51
N LYS A 85 -3.62 29.56 9.30
CA LYS A 85 -5.03 29.28 8.99
C LYS A 85 -5.11 27.99 8.18
N ARG A 86 -5.99 27.09 8.60
CA ARG A 86 -6.09 25.74 8.03
C ARG A 86 -7.46 25.53 7.42
N SER A 87 -7.50 25.44 6.08
CA SER A 87 -8.74 25.20 5.34
C SER A 87 -9.25 23.77 5.55
N GLY A 88 -10.51 23.62 5.98
CA GLY A 88 -11.15 22.32 6.09
C GLY A 88 -11.23 21.59 4.74
N GLN A 89 -11.47 22.33 3.66
CA GLN A 89 -11.53 21.78 2.30
C GLN A 89 -10.18 21.20 1.87
N MET A 90 -9.08 21.92 2.15
CA MET A 90 -7.73 21.44 1.81
C MET A 90 -7.40 20.17 2.61
N LEU A 91 -7.72 20.13 3.90
CA LEU A 91 -7.53 18.93 4.72
C LEU A 91 -8.32 17.75 4.14
N GLN A 92 -9.58 17.97 3.78
CA GLN A 92 -10.42 16.93 3.19
C GLN A 92 -9.78 16.38 1.91
N THR A 93 -9.31 17.25 1.01
CA THR A 93 -8.62 16.84 -0.22
C THR A 93 -7.36 16.01 0.06
N ILE A 94 -6.51 16.46 0.99
CA ILE A 94 -5.30 15.71 1.40
C ILE A 94 -5.68 14.33 1.93
N MET A 95 -6.65 14.27 2.86
CA MET A 95 -7.09 13.00 3.46
C MET A 95 -7.71 12.06 2.43
N SER A 96 -8.51 12.58 1.47
CA SER A 96 -9.08 11.79 0.39
C SER A 96 -8.01 11.22 -0.56
N ALA A 97 -6.97 12.00 -0.89
CA ALA A 97 -5.86 11.51 -1.70
C ALA A 97 -5.05 10.43 -0.97
N LEU A 98 -4.81 10.63 0.34
CA LEU A 98 -4.12 9.66 1.20
C LEU A 98 -4.88 8.33 1.33
N THR A 99 -6.21 8.33 1.27
CA THR A 99 -7.02 7.08 1.22
C THR A 99 -6.68 6.21 0.01
N GLY A 100 -6.37 6.83 -1.15
CA GLY A 100 -5.96 6.10 -2.36
C GLY A 100 -4.68 5.28 -2.18
N LEU A 101 -3.86 5.64 -1.18
CA LEU A 101 -2.61 4.97 -0.83
C LEU A 101 -2.79 3.92 0.29
N MET A 102 -4.03 3.55 0.64
CA MET A 102 -4.33 2.45 1.57
C MET A 102 -3.74 2.63 2.98
N LEU A 103 -3.67 3.88 3.45
CA LEU A 103 -2.97 4.21 4.70
C LEU A 103 -3.69 3.72 5.94
N THR A 104 -5.02 3.75 5.95
CA THR A 104 -5.81 3.25 7.07
C THR A 104 -6.27 1.81 6.84
N GLU A 105 -6.61 1.13 7.93
CA GLU A 105 -7.19 -0.21 7.83
C GLU A 105 -8.53 -0.20 7.10
N GLY A 106 -9.35 0.83 7.29
CA GLY A 106 -10.60 0.98 6.55
C GLY A 106 -10.38 1.05 5.04
N ASP A 107 -9.34 1.76 4.59
CA ASP A 107 -8.99 1.85 3.17
C ASP A 107 -8.51 0.50 2.61
N ARG A 108 -7.72 -0.24 3.39
CA ARG A 108 -7.28 -1.60 3.03
C ARG A 108 -8.43 -2.59 2.96
N ARG A 109 -9.33 -2.60 3.96
CA ARG A 109 -10.48 -3.51 4.00
C ARG A 109 -11.46 -3.28 2.84
N ARG A 110 -11.62 -2.03 2.38
CA ARG A 110 -12.40 -1.72 1.16
C ARG A 110 -11.82 -2.39 -0.09
N LEU A 111 -10.51 -2.62 -0.10
CA LEU A 111 -9.79 -3.34 -1.15
C LEU A 111 -9.59 -4.82 -0.82
N GLN A 112 -10.21 -5.33 0.24
CA GLN A 112 -10.06 -6.70 0.73
C GLN A 112 -8.61 -7.06 1.09
N ILE A 113 -7.86 -6.08 1.59
CA ILE A 113 -6.49 -6.24 2.07
C ILE A 113 -6.51 -6.21 3.59
N GLU A 114 -5.84 -7.18 4.21
CA GLU A 114 -5.62 -7.24 5.65
C GLU A 114 -4.13 -7.43 5.94
N LEU A 115 -3.65 -6.79 7.00
CA LEU A 115 -2.26 -6.92 7.44
C LEU A 115 -2.24 -7.88 8.63
N SER A 116 -1.67 -9.06 8.44
CA SER A 116 -1.34 -9.96 9.55
C SER A 116 -0.05 -9.49 10.21
N ARG A 117 0.09 -9.79 11.51
CA ARG A 117 1.35 -9.67 12.24
C ARG A 117 1.89 -11.08 12.39
N PRO A 118 3.20 -11.30 12.22
CA PRO A 118 3.77 -12.60 12.53
C PRO A 118 3.51 -12.90 14.01
N SER A 119 2.82 -14.00 14.27
CA SER A 119 2.63 -14.56 15.61
C SER A 119 3.87 -15.37 15.97
N ALA A 120 4.22 -15.49 17.25
CA ALA A 120 5.34 -16.36 17.65
C ALA A 120 5.14 -17.84 17.23
N GLU A 121 3.89 -18.26 17.03
CA GLU A 121 3.51 -19.60 16.56
C GLU A 121 3.75 -19.83 15.06
N ASP A 122 3.66 -18.79 14.22
CA ASP A 122 3.85 -18.90 12.76
C ASP A 122 5.34 -19.14 12.38
N ASP A 123 6.26 -18.75 13.28
CA ASP A 123 7.70 -18.90 13.09
C ASP A 123 8.14 -20.37 13.29
N ASP A 124 7.39 -21.17 14.06
CA ASP A 124 7.66 -22.57 14.31
C ASP A 124 7.23 -23.47 13.13
N ASP A 125 6.03 -23.23 12.57
CA ASP A 125 5.55 -23.95 11.39
C ASP A 125 6.48 -23.74 10.18
N SER A 126 7.00 -22.52 9.99
CA SER A 126 7.93 -22.23 8.90
C SER A 126 9.28 -22.94 9.06
N LYS A 127 9.78 -23.10 10.30
CA LYS A 127 11.03 -23.82 10.61
C LYS A 127 10.86 -25.32 10.47
N VAL A 128 9.73 -25.88 10.90
CA VAL A 128 9.42 -27.31 10.76
C VAL A 128 9.33 -27.71 9.28
N VAL A 129 8.66 -26.91 8.45
CA VAL A 129 8.57 -27.16 6.99
C VAL A 129 9.94 -27.11 6.30
N VAL A 130 10.85 -26.24 6.76
CA VAL A 130 12.23 -26.18 6.23
C VAL A 130 13.06 -27.38 6.69
N MET A 131 12.88 -27.84 7.94
CA MET A 131 13.58 -29.02 8.48
C MET A 131 13.12 -30.33 7.83
N ASP A 132 11.82 -30.47 7.53
CA ASP A 132 11.30 -31.66 6.85
C ASP A 132 11.81 -31.76 5.40
N LYS A 133 11.92 -30.62 4.70
CA LYS A 133 12.55 -30.58 3.37
C LYS A 133 14.04 -30.94 3.41
N TRP A 134 14.73 -30.62 4.51
CA TRP A 134 16.12 -31.02 4.73
C TRP A 134 16.25 -32.51 5.03
N ARG A 135 15.38 -33.07 5.88
CA ARG A 135 15.34 -34.50 6.21
C ARG A 135 15.07 -35.36 4.97
N GLN A 136 14.16 -34.94 4.11
CA GLN A 136 13.85 -35.63 2.84
C GLN A 136 15.00 -35.61 1.81
N ARG A 137 15.98 -34.72 1.96
CA ARG A 137 17.17 -34.66 1.07
C ARG A 137 18.35 -35.50 1.57
N LEU A 138 18.32 -35.93 2.83
CA LEU A 138 19.40 -36.67 3.48
C LEU A 138 19.06 -38.15 3.71
N GLY A 139 17.83 -38.58 3.39
CA GLY A 139 17.43 -39.98 3.26
C GLY A 139 17.23 -40.34 1.80
#